data_AF-A0A090S3I2-F1
#
_entry.id   AF-A0A090S3I2-F1
#
_cell.length_a   1.000
_cell.length_b   1.000
_cell.length_c   1.000
_cell.angle_alpha   90.00
_cell.angle_beta   90.00
_cell.angle_gamma   90.00
#
_symmetry.space_group_name_H-M   'P 1'
#
loop_
_entity.id
_entity.type
_entity.pdbx_description
1 polymer ?
#
loop_
_entity_poly.entity_id
_entity_poly.type
_entity_poly.pdbx_seq_one_letter_code
_entity_poly.pdbx_strand_id
1 'polypeptide(L)'
;MLVHGLGDSPYSFIDIAPVLAEEGYLVHVMLLPGHGSRPADLMSPTLEDWQKSVANQIAILQNDVDTVWLGGFSTGTNLATTYAANNPEAIEGLVLFSPAYSPDDFIVRFAGAASVFVDWVNIAKEQNYTRYDSLAMHGASLYYQTTKEVKETLESKQLTIPALLMVTENDELIDTESVYSLFRTEFVHPNSRLVWYGEKSYPDARVIQSSMKLPEMSIESGSHISVLYRRDNPLYGERGLMRQCGGEAEGEVYTVDCVGMPTLTYTAWGLFEQDKVSARLSWNPYFDAMMSRVIKFMQNDGVVK
;
A
#
# COMPACT_ATOMS: atom_id res chain seq x y z
N MET A 1 -10.07 1.70 -10.90
CA MET A 1 -10.44 0.82 -9.77
C MET A 1 -9.33 0.81 -8.74
N LEU A 2 -9.61 0.98 -7.45
CA LEU A 2 -8.65 1.02 -6.35
C LEU A 2 -8.93 -0.06 -5.30
N VAL A 3 -7.90 -0.80 -4.89
CA VAL A 3 -7.99 -1.94 -3.95
C VAL A 3 -7.11 -1.68 -2.72
N HIS A 4 -7.69 -1.69 -1.52
CA HIS A 4 -6.94 -1.42 -0.28
C HIS A 4 -6.14 -2.63 0.22
N GLY A 5 -5.31 -2.43 1.24
CA GLY A 5 -4.49 -3.46 1.88
C GLY A 5 -5.24 -4.28 2.93
N LEU A 6 -4.62 -5.37 3.40
CA LEU A 6 -5.14 -6.19 4.50
C LEU A 6 -5.36 -5.36 5.77
N GLY A 7 -6.50 -5.55 6.41
CA GLY A 7 -6.89 -4.86 7.64
C GLY A 7 -7.29 -3.40 7.44
N ASP A 8 -7.17 -2.85 6.23
CA ASP A 8 -7.52 -1.46 5.91
C ASP A 8 -8.96 -1.36 5.37
N SER A 9 -9.32 -0.20 4.81
CA SER A 9 -10.64 0.05 4.22
C SER A 9 -10.51 0.98 3.00
N PRO A 10 -11.60 1.33 2.28
CA PRO A 10 -11.58 2.35 1.23
C PRO A 10 -10.95 3.69 1.66
N TYR A 11 -10.87 3.96 2.96
CA TYR A 11 -10.21 5.13 3.50
C TYR A 11 -8.72 5.24 3.11
N SER A 12 -8.04 4.15 2.76
CA SER A 12 -6.65 4.20 2.26
C SER A 12 -6.48 5.13 1.06
N PHE A 13 -7.54 5.36 0.29
CA PHE A 13 -7.54 6.21 -0.90
C PHE A 13 -8.34 7.50 -0.71
N ILE A 14 -8.64 7.90 0.54
CA ILE A 14 -9.49 9.07 0.82
C ILE A 14 -8.94 10.37 0.21
N ASP A 15 -7.61 10.49 0.11
CA ASP A 15 -6.96 11.67 -0.48
C ASP A 15 -6.64 11.49 -1.97
N ILE A 16 -6.45 10.25 -2.42
CA ILE A 16 -6.05 9.92 -3.81
C ILE A 16 -7.26 9.93 -4.74
N ALA A 17 -8.36 9.28 -4.33
CA ALA A 17 -9.54 9.11 -5.17
C ALA A 17 -10.21 10.44 -5.58
N PRO A 18 -10.36 11.44 -4.71
CA PRO A 18 -10.90 12.74 -5.10
C PRO A 18 -10.04 13.45 -6.14
N VAL A 19 -8.72 13.41 -6.01
CA VAL A 19 -7.80 14.03 -6.98
C VAL A 19 -7.94 13.38 -8.37
N LEU A 20 -8.09 12.06 -8.43
CA LEU A 20 -8.39 11.37 -9.70
C LEU A 20 -9.78 11.75 -10.24
N ALA A 21 -10.79 11.87 -9.38
CA ALA A 21 -12.13 12.27 -9.83
C ALA A 21 -12.16 13.72 -10.36
N GLU A 22 -11.40 14.64 -9.75
CA GLU A 22 -11.23 16.03 -10.22
C GLU A 22 -10.61 16.11 -11.62
N GLU A 23 -9.75 15.15 -11.97
CA GLU A 23 -9.16 14.99 -13.31
C GLU A 23 -10.09 14.27 -14.30
N GLY A 24 -11.33 13.97 -13.91
CA GLY A 24 -12.36 13.41 -14.78
C GLY A 24 -12.41 11.89 -14.86
N TYR A 25 -11.66 11.17 -14.01
CA TYR A 25 -11.74 9.71 -13.94
C TYR A 25 -12.97 9.24 -13.16
N LEU A 26 -13.61 8.15 -13.62
CA LEU A 26 -14.56 7.39 -12.80
C LEU A 26 -13.77 6.50 -11.83
N VAL A 27 -13.87 6.80 -10.52
CA VAL A 27 -13.07 6.13 -9.49
C VAL A 27 -13.95 5.25 -8.61
N HIS A 28 -13.74 3.93 -8.68
CA HIS A 28 -14.28 2.97 -7.72
C HIS A 28 -13.19 2.56 -6.73
N VAL A 29 -13.50 2.65 -5.43
CA VAL A 29 -12.68 2.12 -4.34
C VAL A 29 -13.46 1.00 -3.67
N MET A 30 -13.00 -0.25 -3.78
CA MET A 30 -13.74 -1.38 -3.17
C MET A 30 -13.43 -1.57 -1.70
N LEU A 31 -14.39 -2.12 -0.98
CA LEU A 31 -14.20 -2.76 0.32
C LEU A 31 -14.03 -4.27 0.11
N LEU A 32 -12.89 -4.83 0.48
CA LEU A 32 -12.64 -6.27 0.39
C LEU A 32 -13.48 -7.04 1.42
N PRO A 33 -14.02 -8.23 1.09
CA PRO A 33 -14.70 -9.09 2.05
C PRO A 33 -13.89 -9.30 3.34
N GLY A 34 -14.58 -9.22 4.50
CA GLY A 34 -13.97 -9.31 5.84
C GLY A 34 -13.43 -7.99 6.41
N HIS A 35 -13.45 -6.90 5.64
CA HIS A 35 -12.99 -5.57 6.06
C HIS A 35 -14.16 -4.62 6.33
N GLY A 36 -13.88 -3.50 7.02
CA GLY A 36 -14.87 -2.44 7.28
C GLY A 36 -15.95 -2.79 8.30
N SER A 37 -15.73 -3.83 9.11
CA SER A 37 -16.63 -4.29 10.16
C SER A 37 -15.87 -4.51 11.48
N ARG A 38 -15.37 -5.71 11.74
CA ARG A 38 -14.56 -6.08 12.91
C ARG A 38 -13.43 -7.03 12.50
N PRO A 39 -12.30 -7.04 13.22
CA PRO A 39 -11.14 -7.87 12.87
C PRO A 39 -11.46 -9.36 12.70
N ALA A 40 -12.39 -9.90 13.49
CA ALA A 40 -12.79 -11.31 13.43
C ALA A 40 -13.44 -11.71 12.10
N ASP A 41 -14.01 -10.76 11.35
CA ASP A 41 -14.63 -11.08 10.06
C ASP A 41 -13.58 -11.43 8.99
N LEU A 42 -12.30 -11.10 9.20
CA LEU A 42 -11.17 -11.59 8.37
C LEU A 42 -10.92 -13.09 8.51
N MET A 43 -11.61 -13.80 9.40
CA MET A 43 -11.55 -15.27 9.49
C MET A 43 -12.44 -15.98 8.47
N SER A 44 -13.35 -15.25 7.82
CA SER A 44 -14.34 -15.83 6.90
C SER A 44 -13.94 -15.88 5.42
N PRO A 45 -13.30 -14.83 4.82
CA PRO A 45 -13.07 -14.81 3.38
C PRO A 45 -12.01 -15.82 2.94
N THR A 46 -12.06 -16.21 1.68
CA THR A 46 -10.97 -16.94 1.00
C THR A 46 -10.23 -16.01 0.02
N LEU A 47 -9.06 -16.44 -0.48
CA LEU A 47 -8.36 -15.71 -1.54
C LEU A 47 -9.25 -15.61 -2.81
N GLU A 48 -9.95 -16.69 -3.13
CA GLU A 48 -10.88 -16.74 -4.26
C GLU A 48 -12.01 -15.71 -4.12
N ASP A 49 -12.53 -15.49 -2.89
CA ASP A 49 -13.54 -14.46 -2.64
C ASP A 49 -13.00 -13.05 -2.93
N TRP A 50 -11.76 -12.76 -2.53
CA TRP A 50 -11.12 -11.48 -2.84
C TRP A 50 -10.87 -11.31 -4.34
N GLN A 51 -10.34 -12.33 -5.01
CA GLN A 51 -10.09 -12.32 -6.46
C GLN A 51 -11.39 -12.14 -7.26
N LYS A 52 -12.45 -12.88 -6.92
CA LYS A 52 -13.78 -12.73 -7.54
C LYS A 52 -14.38 -11.36 -7.28
N SER A 53 -14.22 -10.82 -6.07
CA SER A 53 -14.71 -9.48 -5.75
C SER A 53 -14.03 -8.40 -6.60
N VAL A 54 -12.71 -8.49 -6.76
CA VAL A 54 -11.94 -7.60 -7.64
C VAL A 54 -12.41 -7.74 -9.10
N ALA A 55 -12.48 -8.97 -9.61
CA ALA A 55 -12.90 -9.25 -10.98
C ALA A 55 -14.33 -8.72 -11.26
N ASN A 56 -15.27 -8.93 -10.34
CA ASN A 56 -16.64 -8.46 -10.48
C ASN A 56 -16.71 -6.92 -10.49
N GLN A 57 -15.96 -6.24 -9.62
CA GLN A 57 -15.95 -4.78 -9.61
C GLN A 57 -15.32 -4.18 -10.87
N ILE A 58 -14.29 -4.83 -11.42
CA ILE A 58 -13.71 -4.45 -12.71
C ILE A 58 -14.74 -4.64 -13.83
N ALA A 59 -15.41 -5.79 -13.88
CA ALA A 59 -16.43 -6.08 -14.89
C ALA A 59 -17.62 -5.11 -14.83
N ILE A 60 -18.01 -4.67 -13.63
CA ILE A 60 -19.02 -3.62 -13.46
C ILE A 60 -18.51 -2.31 -14.06
N LEU A 61 -17.30 -1.88 -13.66
CA LEU A 61 -16.70 -0.63 -14.11
C LEU A 61 -16.53 -0.58 -15.64
N GLN A 62 -16.15 -1.69 -16.27
CA GLN A 62 -16.01 -1.81 -17.73
C GLN A 62 -17.29 -1.55 -18.53
N ASN A 63 -18.47 -1.58 -17.91
CA ASN A 63 -19.71 -1.20 -18.60
C ASN A 63 -19.85 0.33 -18.74
N ASP A 64 -19.13 1.09 -17.93
CA ASP A 64 -19.27 2.54 -17.82
C ASP A 64 -18.08 3.31 -18.43
N VAL A 65 -16.97 2.62 -18.76
CA VAL A 65 -15.74 3.23 -19.30
C VAL A 65 -15.12 2.42 -20.43
N ASP A 66 -14.43 3.11 -21.34
CA ASP A 66 -13.71 2.49 -22.46
C ASP A 66 -12.43 1.77 -22.01
N THR A 67 -11.74 2.32 -20.99
CA THR A 67 -10.47 1.79 -20.48
C THR A 67 -10.46 1.75 -18.96
N VAL A 68 -9.75 0.77 -18.39
CA VAL A 68 -9.65 0.59 -16.94
C VAL A 68 -8.20 0.63 -16.50
N TRP A 69 -7.92 1.51 -15.54
CA TRP A 69 -6.71 1.48 -14.74
C TRP A 69 -6.98 0.80 -13.41
N LEU A 70 -6.03 -0.04 -12.96
CA LEU A 70 -6.07 -0.61 -11.61
C LEU A 70 -5.04 0.09 -10.73
N GLY A 71 -5.43 0.38 -9.50
CA GLY A 71 -4.50 0.75 -8.46
C GLY A 71 -4.73 -0.05 -7.19
N GLY A 72 -3.68 -0.15 -6.39
CA GLY A 72 -3.70 -0.96 -5.18
C GLY A 72 -2.75 -0.45 -4.13
N PHE A 73 -3.06 -0.71 -2.87
CA PHE A 73 -2.17 -0.46 -1.74
C PHE A 73 -1.85 -1.78 -1.04
N SER A 74 -0.58 -2.05 -0.76
CA SER A 74 -0.14 -3.24 -0.01
C SER A 74 -0.72 -4.53 -0.59
N THR A 75 -1.44 -5.36 0.17
CA THR A 75 -2.15 -6.56 -0.34
C THR A 75 -3.00 -6.28 -1.59
N GLY A 76 -3.59 -5.08 -1.72
CA GLY A 76 -4.35 -4.68 -2.90
C GLY A 76 -3.50 -4.59 -4.17
N THR A 77 -2.19 -4.31 -4.08
CA THR A 77 -1.29 -4.36 -5.25
C THR A 77 -1.13 -5.77 -5.77
N ASN A 78 -1.16 -6.76 -4.87
CA ASN A 78 -1.00 -8.17 -5.25
C ASN A 78 -2.19 -8.60 -6.09
N LEU A 79 -3.41 -8.33 -5.59
CA LEU A 79 -4.65 -8.62 -6.30
C LEU A 79 -4.75 -7.88 -7.64
N ALA A 80 -4.44 -6.58 -7.67
CA ALA A 80 -4.48 -5.78 -8.89
C ALA A 80 -3.47 -6.26 -9.94
N THR A 81 -2.25 -6.55 -9.52
CA THR A 81 -1.16 -6.98 -10.42
C THR A 81 -1.41 -8.38 -10.96
N THR A 82 -1.81 -9.33 -10.11
CA THR A 82 -2.21 -10.67 -10.56
C THR A 82 -3.34 -10.61 -11.58
N TYR A 83 -4.39 -9.81 -11.32
CA TYR A 83 -5.48 -9.67 -12.28
C TYR A 83 -5.00 -9.11 -13.63
N ALA A 84 -4.21 -8.04 -13.61
CA ALA A 84 -3.76 -7.38 -14.82
C ALA A 84 -2.77 -8.23 -15.64
N ALA A 85 -1.87 -8.96 -14.99
CA ALA A 85 -0.95 -9.88 -15.68
C ALA A 85 -1.68 -11.03 -16.40
N ASN A 86 -2.78 -11.50 -15.79
CA ASN A 86 -3.65 -12.52 -16.37
C ASN A 86 -4.60 -11.96 -17.45
N ASN A 87 -4.91 -10.67 -17.41
CA ASN A 87 -5.85 -10.00 -18.33
C ASN A 87 -5.27 -8.71 -18.92
N PRO A 88 -4.11 -8.75 -19.62
CA PRO A 88 -3.40 -7.55 -20.04
C PRO A 88 -4.16 -6.73 -21.08
N GLU A 89 -5.08 -7.33 -21.84
CA GLU A 89 -5.93 -6.61 -22.81
C GLU A 89 -7.10 -5.87 -22.15
N ALA A 90 -7.43 -6.20 -20.90
CA ALA A 90 -8.55 -5.61 -20.17
C ALA A 90 -8.15 -4.37 -19.37
N ILE A 91 -6.85 -4.17 -19.14
CA ILE A 91 -6.29 -3.18 -18.20
C ILE A 91 -5.27 -2.31 -18.92
N GLU A 92 -5.49 -0.99 -18.89
CA GLU A 92 -4.62 0.00 -19.53
C GLU A 92 -3.29 0.16 -18.80
N GLY A 93 -3.30 0.06 -17.47
CA GLY A 93 -2.09 0.15 -16.66
C GLY A 93 -2.34 0.06 -15.16
N LEU A 94 -1.23 0.10 -14.41
CA LEU A 94 -1.20 -0.05 -12.95
C LEU A 94 -0.66 1.18 -12.22
N VAL A 95 -1.27 1.53 -11.09
CA VAL A 95 -0.76 2.52 -10.13
C VAL A 95 -0.70 1.89 -8.73
N LEU A 96 0.51 1.58 -8.26
CA LEU A 96 0.72 0.68 -7.13
C LEU A 96 1.44 1.39 -5.98
N PHE A 97 0.82 1.38 -4.82
CA PHE A 97 1.30 2.03 -3.60
C PHE A 97 1.82 0.96 -2.63
N SER A 98 3.10 1.05 -2.25
CA SER A 98 3.79 0.11 -1.36
C SER A 98 3.53 -1.37 -1.69
N PRO A 99 3.97 -1.87 -2.87
CA PRO A 99 3.59 -3.19 -3.33
C PRO A 99 4.13 -4.32 -2.46
N ALA A 100 3.24 -5.15 -1.95
CA ALA A 100 3.58 -6.17 -0.94
C ALA A 100 3.85 -7.55 -1.57
N TYR A 101 4.78 -7.61 -2.53
CA TYR A 101 5.07 -8.84 -3.32
C TYR A 101 5.90 -9.89 -2.59
N SER A 102 6.65 -9.48 -1.58
CA SER A 102 7.45 -10.37 -0.76
C SER A 102 7.28 -9.95 0.70
N PRO A 103 6.65 -10.79 1.54
CA PRO A 103 6.63 -10.52 2.97
C PRO A 103 8.05 -10.70 3.51
N ASP A 104 8.49 -9.81 4.38
CA ASP A 104 9.84 -9.84 4.93
C ASP A 104 10.02 -10.98 5.96
N ASP A 105 8.90 -11.57 6.43
CA ASP A 105 8.89 -12.32 7.68
C ASP A 105 8.63 -13.84 7.57
N PHE A 106 9.39 -14.61 8.37
CA PHE A 106 9.30 -16.07 8.48
C PHE A 106 7.93 -16.53 9.03
N ILE A 107 7.30 -15.72 9.88
CA ILE A 107 6.00 -16.01 10.51
C ILE A 107 4.88 -16.09 9.46
N VAL A 108 4.90 -15.21 8.46
CA VAL A 108 3.89 -15.15 7.39
C VAL A 108 3.91 -16.43 6.54
N ARG A 109 5.08 -17.05 6.38
CA ARG A 109 5.26 -18.32 5.66
C ARG A 109 4.59 -19.52 6.34
N PHE A 110 4.50 -19.53 7.68
CA PHE A 110 3.82 -20.59 8.44
C PHE A 110 2.39 -20.25 8.83
N ALA A 111 1.93 -19.02 8.57
CA ALA A 111 0.58 -18.55 8.92
C ALA A 111 -0.53 -19.44 8.36
N GLY A 112 -0.34 -20.05 7.18
CA GLY A 112 -1.30 -21.02 6.62
C GLY A 112 -1.53 -22.23 7.51
N ALA A 113 -0.48 -22.90 7.97
CA ALA A 113 -0.61 -24.04 8.88
C ALA A 113 -1.05 -23.60 10.29
N ALA A 114 -0.58 -22.44 10.75
CA ALA A 114 -0.93 -21.89 12.05
C ALA A 114 -2.40 -21.46 12.14
N SER A 115 -3.01 -20.95 11.05
CA SER A 115 -4.41 -20.50 11.00
C SER A 115 -5.43 -21.59 11.37
N VAL A 116 -5.05 -22.88 11.26
CA VAL A 116 -5.89 -24.01 11.64
C VAL A 116 -5.98 -24.18 13.16
N PHE A 117 -4.98 -23.68 13.90
CA PHE A 117 -4.83 -23.90 15.35
C PHE A 117 -4.74 -22.60 16.17
N VAL A 118 -4.54 -21.46 15.51
CA VAL A 118 -4.34 -20.14 16.12
C VAL A 118 -5.20 -19.14 15.39
N ASP A 119 -6.14 -18.52 16.11
CA ASP A 119 -7.09 -17.57 15.53
C ASP A 119 -6.47 -16.18 15.29
N TRP A 120 -5.50 -15.76 16.12
CA TRP A 120 -4.99 -14.38 16.16
C TRP A 120 -3.47 -14.32 16.07
N VAL A 121 -2.96 -13.43 15.21
CA VAL A 121 -1.54 -13.03 15.23
C VAL A 121 -1.31 -12.07 16.38
N ASN A 122 -2.18 -11.07 16.51
CA ASN A 122 -2.23 -10.16 17.65
C ASN A 122 -3.68 -9.75 17.93
N ILE A 123 -3.92 -9.39 19.19
CA ILE A 123 -5.16 -8.75 19.63
C ILE A 123 -4.76 -7.43 20.26
N ALA A 124 -5.24 -6.32 19.71
CA ALA A 124 -5.04 -4.98 20.23
C ALA A 124 -6.38 -4.36 20.62
N LYS A 125 -6.31 -3.25 21.37
CA LYS A 125 -7.49 -2.41 21.56
C LYS A 125 -7.75 -1.67 20.25
N GLU A 126 -8.89 -1.92 19.62
CA GLU A 126 -9.31 -1.19 18.42
C GLU A 126 -9.54 0.28 18.77
N GLN A 127 -8.73 1.15 18.17
CA GLN A 127 -8.81 2.60 18.31
C GLN A 127 -8.97 3.26 16.96
N ASN A 128 -8.53 2.60 15.89
CA ASN A 128 -8.66 3.10 14.55
C ASN A 128 -10.00 2.65 13.91
N TYR A 129 -10.81 3.61 13.46
CA TYR A 129 -12.10 3.30 12.81
C TYR A 129 -11.97 3.06 11.31
N THR A 130 -10.80 3.31 10.71
CA THR A 130 -10.54 3.12 9.27
C THR A 130 -9.75 1.86 8.96
N ARG A 131 -9.18 1.21 9.97
CA ARG A 131 -8.43 -0.05 9.86
C ARG A 131 -8.43 -0.81 11.18
N TYR A 132 -8.16 -2.10 11.10
CA TYR A 132 -8.02 -2.95 12.27
C TYR A 132 -6.65 -2.80 12.91
N ASP A 133 -6.62 -2.74 14.24
CA ASP A 133 -5.40 -2.81 15.05
C ASP A 133 -5.05 -4.29 15.37
N SER A 134 -6.04 -5.18 15.38
CA SER A 134 -5.87 -6.63 15.51
C SER A 134 -5.76 -7.34 14.17
N LEU A 135 -4.94 -8.39 14.10
CA LEU A 135 -4.77 -9.23 12.91
C LEU A 135 -5.20 -10.66 13.19
N ALA A 136 -6.26 -11.10 12.51
CA ALA A 136 -6.63 -12.51 12.47
C ALA A 136 -5.58 -13.32 11.69
N MET A 137 -5.23 -14.51 12.20
CA MET A 137 -4.24 -15.40 11.58
C MET A 137 -4.66 -15.83 10.17
N HIS A 138 -5.96 -16.04 9.95
CA HIS A 138 -6.49 -16.32 8.62
C HIS A 138 -6.25 -15.15 7.66
N GLY A 139 -6.45 -13.90 8.10
CA GLY A 139 -6.11 -12.71 7.31
C GLY A 139 -4.63 -12.66 6.92
N ALA A 140 -3.74 -12.97 7.85
CA ALA A 140 -2.30 -13.10 7.58
C ALA A 140 -1.99 -14.22 6.57
N SER A 141 -2.68 -15.36 6.68
CA SER A 141 -2.58 -16.45 5.69
C SER A 141 -3.02 -16.01 4.30
N LEU A 142 -4.14 -15.27 4.19
CA LEU A 142 -4.61 -14.77 2.90
C LEU A 142 -3.63 -13.79 2.28
N TYR A 143 -3.03 -12.90 3.08
CA TYR A 143 -1.95 -12.04 2.61
C TYR A 143 -0.78 -12.86 2.04
N TYR A 144 -0.28 -13.86 2.77
CA TYR A 144 0.76 -14.76 2.26
C TYR A 144 0.37 -15.45 0.93
N GLN A 145 -0.87 -15.91 0.82
CA GLN A 145 -1.35 -16.52 -0.42
C GLN A 145 -1.33 -15.51 -1.58
N THR A 146 -1.70 -14.24 -1.33
CA THR A 146 -1.62 -13.18 -2.35
C THR A 146 -0.18 -12.88 -2.77
N THR A 147 0.79 -12.90 -1.84
CA THR A 147 2.20 -12.65 -2.16
C THR A 147 2.77 -13.78 -3.00
N LYS A 148 2.40 -15.02 -2.68
CA LYS A 148 2.80 -16.20 -3.46
C LYS A 148 2.22 -16.12 -4.88
N GLU A 149 0.92 -15.86 -5.00
CA GLU A 149 0.22 -15.80 -6.28
C GLU A 149 0.80 -14.70 -7.19
N VAL A 150 1.00 -13.49 -6.69
CA VAL A 150 1.53 -12.39 -7.51
C VAL A 150 2.97 -12.65 -7.95
N LYS A 151 3.79 -13.23 -7.08
CA LYS A 151 5.18 -13.59 -7.41
C LYS A 151 5.22 -14.68 -8.48
N GLU A 152 4.48 -15.77 -8.31
CA GLU A 152 4.39 -16.86 -9.30
C GLU A 152 3.83 -16.33 -10.64
N THR A 153 2.85 -15.42 -10.60
CA THR A 153 2.30 -14.79 -11.80
C THR A 153 3.36 -13.96 -12.54
N LEU A 154 4.08 -13.08 -11.84
CA LEU A 154 5.11 -12.23 -12.44
C LEU A 154 6.30 -13.03 -12.96
N GLU A 155 6.75 -14.06 -12.22
CA GLU A 155 7.85 -14.93 -12.63
C GLU A 155 7.49 -15.83 -13.84
N SER A 156 6.21 -16.17 -13.99
CA SER A 156 5.74 -16.96 -15.14
C SER A 156 5.45 -16.12 -16.38
N LYS A 157 5.16 -14.82 -16.21
CA LYS A 157 4.78 -13.92 -17.30
C LYS A 157 5.12 -12.47 -16.97
N GLN A 158 5.97 -11.89 -17.80
CA GLN A 158 6.33 -10.48 -17.72
C GLN A 158 5.11 -9.57 -17.94
N LEU A 159 5.04 -8.50 -17.16
CA LEU A 159 3.99 -7.49 -17.26
C LEU A 159 4.32 -6.50 -18.38
N THR A 160 3.53 -6.56 -19.45
CA THR A 160 3.71 -5.76 -20.67
C THR A 160 2.90 -4.48 -20.71
N ILE A 161 2.02 -4.26 -19.72
CA ILE A 161 1.28 -2.99 -19.56
C ILE A 161 2.10 -2.00 -18.72
N PRO A 162 1.89 -0.69 -18.87
CA PRO A 162 2.55 0.31 -18.04
C PRO A 162 2.19 0.17 -16.56
N ALA A 163 3.19 0.28 -15.68
CA ALA A 163 3.00 0.32 -14.24
C ALA A 163 3.82 1.43 -13.56
N LEU A 164 3.18 2.18 -12.67
CA LEU A 164 3.80 3.15 -11.78
C LEU A 164 3.79 2.60 -10.35
N LEU A 165 4.96 2.31 -9.80
CA LEU A 165 5.13 1.81 -8.44
C LEU A 165 5.65 2.92 -7.53
N MET A 166 5.19 2.96 -6.28
CA MET A 166 5.65 3.88 -5.25
C MET A 166 6.11 3.07 -4.04
N VAL A 167 7.38 3.18 -3.69
CA VAL A 167 8.03 2.37 -2.64
C VAL A 167 8.83 3.27 -1.72
N THR A 168 8.73 3.04 -0.42
CA THR A 168 9.59 3.67 0.59
C THR A 168 10.71 2.72 0.98
N GLU A 169 11.95 3.20 1.02
CA GLU A 169 13.14 2.36 1.26
C GLU A 169 13.09 1.62 2.61
N ASN A 170 12.61 2.30 3.65
CA ASN A 170 12.51 1.77 5.00
C ASN A 170 11.11 1.25 5.32
N ASP A 171 10.35 0.82 4.30
CA ASP A 171 9.08 0.14 4.52
C ASP A 171 9.28 -1.07 5.43
N GLU A 172 8.65 -1.04 6.59
CA GLU A 172 8.83 -2.01 7.67
C GLU A 172 8.05 -3.32 7.46
N LEU A 173 7.19 -3.41 6.44
CA LEU A 173 6.31 -4.57 6.22
C LEU A 173 6.66 -5.39 4.98
N ILE A 174 7.53 -4.88 4.10
CA ILE A 174 7.83 -5.49 2.80
C ILE A 174 9.32 -5.47 2.50
N ASP A 175 9.80 -6.47 1.76
CA ASP A 175 11.15 -6.45 1.21
C ASP A 175 11.20 -5.55 -0.04
N THR A 176 11.65 -4.31 0.14
CA THR A 176 11.70 -3.28 -0.89
C THR A 176 12.72 -3.60 -2.01
N GLU A 177 13.78 -4.35 -1.69
CA GLU A 177 14.77 -4.81 -2.67
C GLU A 177 14.21 -5.90 -3.57
N SER A 178 13.42 -6.82 -3.01
CA SER A 178 12.67 -7.80 -3.80
C SER A 178 11.67 -7.11 -4.73
N VAL A 179 10.98 -6.06 -4.28
CA VAL A 179 10.09 -5.27 -5.15
C VAL A 179 10.87 -4.61 -6.28
N TYR A 180 12.03 -4.00 -6.01
CA TYR A 180 12.89 -3.45 -7.05
C TYR A 180 13.40 -4.53 -8.02
N SER A 181 13.80 -5.70 -7.51
CA SER A 181 14.25 -6.81 -8.35
C SER A 181 13.16 -7.25 -9.32
N LEU A 182 11.93 -7.44 -8.84
CA LEU A 182 10.77 -7.77 -9.67
C LEU A 182 10.45 -6.66 -10.66
N PHE A 183 10.47 -5.38 -10.23
CA PHE A 183 10.28 -4.23 -11.14
C PHE A 183 11.28 -4.25 -12.30
N ARG A 184 12.55 -4.53 -11.99
CA ARG A 184 13.62 -4.54 -12.99
C ARG A 184 13.47 -5.68 -14.00
N THR A 185 13.03 -6.86 -13.57
CA THR A 185 13.01 -8.06 -14.43
C THR A 185 11.66 -8.34 -15.07
N GLU A 186 10.55 -8.09 -14.36
CA GLU A 186 9.20 -8.52 -14.79
C GLU A 186 8.34 -7.39 -15.35
N PHE A 187 8.58 -6.12 -14.97
CA PHE A 187 7.80 -4.99 -15.47
C PHE A 187 8.47 -4.42 -16.72
N VAL A 188 8.25 -5.03 -17.89
CA VAL A 188 9.06 -4.76 -19.09
C VAL A 188 8.58 -3.60 -19.95
N HIS A 189 7.38 -3.06 -19.70
CA HIS A 189 6.88 -1.93 -20.48
C HIS A 189 7.80 -0.69 -20.35
N PRO A 190 8.20 -0.03 -21.46
CA PRO A 190 9.16 1.07 -21.43
C PRO A 190 8.67 2.32 -20.69
N ASN A 191 7.35 2.49 -20.53
CA ASN A 191 6.78 3.59 -19.75
C ASN A 191 6.65 3.27 -18.25
N SER A 192 6.86 2.02 -17.81
CA SER A 192 6.82 1.69 -16.38
C SER A 192 7.85 2.49 -15.58
N ARG A 193 7.47 2.94 -14.39
CA ARG A 193 8.31 3.75 -13.50
C ARG A 193 8.23 3.24 -12.06
N LEU A 194 9.34 3.39 -11.34
CA LEU A 194 9.41 3.17 -9.90
C LEU A 194 9.77 4.49 -9.22
N VAL A 195 8.89 5.00 -8.38
CA VAL A 195 9.18 6.11 -7.49
C VAL A 195 9.74 5.53 -6.19
N TRP A 196 10.99 5.85 -5.90
CA TRP A 196 11.71 5.38 -4.72
C TRP A 196 11.86 6.52 -3.72
N TYR A 197 11.19 6.39 -2.58
CA TYR A 197 11.29 7.33 -1.46
C TYR A 197 12.35 6.84 -0.48
N GLY A 198 13.57 7.35 -0.62
CA GLY A 198 14.73 6.89 0.14
C GLY A 198 16.04 7.44 -0.39
N GLU A 199 17.14 6.92 0.15
CA GLU A 199 18.51 7.41 -0.10
C GLU A 199 19.27 6.53 -1.09
N LYS A 200 18.87 5.27 -1.23
CA LYS A 200 19.44 4.33 -2.17
C LYS A 200 19.15 4.76 -3.60
N SER A 201 20.20 4.72 -4.41
CA SER A 201 20.13 5.00 -5.84
C SER A 201 20.27 3.70 -6.63
N TYR A 202 19.51 3.61 -7.74
CA TYR A 202 19.55 2.48 -8.65
C TYR A 202 19.93 2.95 -10.05
N PRO A 203 20.73 2.18 -10.81
CA PRO A 203 21.19 2.57 -12.15
C PRO A 203 20.11 2.41 -13.25
N ASP A 204 18.87 2.07 -12.90
CA ASP A 204 17.75 1.94 -13.84
C ASP A 204 17.11 3.32 -14.08
N ALA A 205 17.12 3.80 -15.33
CA ALA A 205 16.58 5.10 -15.72
C ALA A 205 15.06 5.25 -15.50
N ARG A 206 14.35 4.15 -15.24
CA ARG A 206 12.92 4.15 -14.89
C ARG A 206 12.68 4.43 -13.41
N VAL A 207 13.74 4.45 -12.58
CA VAL A 207 13.67 4.76 -11.16
C VAL A 207 13.80 6.26 -10.94
N ILE A 208 12.86 6.82 -10.17
CA ILE A 208 12.81 8.23 -9.80
C ILE A 208 12.96 8.28 -8.28
N GLN A 209 14.11 8.76 -7.80
CA GLN A 209 14.39 8.86 -6.38
C GLN A 209 13.89 10.18 -5.80
N SER A 210 13.38 10.14 -4.57
CA SER A 210 13.17 11.32 -3.71
C SER A 210 13.63 10.98 -2.30
N SER A 211 14.49 11.82 -1.71
CA SER A 211 15.01 11.60 -0.35
C SER A 211 13.88 11.63 0.68
N MET A 212 13.99 10.82 1.73
CA MET A 212 13.07 10.88 2.89
C MET A 212 13.75 11.46 4.13
N LYS A 213 14.99 11.94 4.01
CA LYS A 213 15.68 12.70 5.05
C LYS A 213 15.37 14.18 4.90
N LEU A 214 14.27 14.62 5.53
CA LEU A 214 13.71 15.97 5.43
C LEU A 214 13.75 16.65 6.80
N PRO A 215 14.89 17.21 7.22
CA PRO A 215 15.07 17.77 8.56
C PRO A 215 14.11 18.93 8.86
N GLU A 216 13.73 19.71 7.85
CA GLU A 216 12.76 20.81 7.96
C GLU A 216 11.34 20.35 8.30
N MET A 217 11.03 19.07 8.07
CA MET A 217 9.78 18.42 8.46
C MET A 217 9.99 17.38 9.56
N SER A 218 11.20 17.28 10.12
CA SER A 218 11.58 16.26 11.09
C SER A 218 11.30 14.83 10.60
N ILE A 219 11.50 14.57 9.31
CA ILE A 219 11.34 13.23 8.71
C ILE A 219 12.73 12.61 8.52
N GLU A 220 12.90 11.39 9.02
CA GLU A 220 14.13 10.61 8.91
C GLU A 220 14.00 9.48 7.89
N SER A 221 12.80 8.92 7.72
CA SER A 221 12.49 7.90 6.70
C SER A 221 10.99 7.80 6.41
N GLY A 222 10.63 7.13 5.30
CA GLY A 222 9.25 6.80 4.96
C GLY A 222 8.81 5.45 5.53
N SER A 223 7.52 5.32 5.84
CA SER A 223 6.90 4.05 6.29
C SER A 223 5.99 3.44 5.22
N HIS A 224 5.55 2.20 5.45
CA HIS A 224 4.62 1.48 4.58
C HIS A 224 3.40 2.30 4.13
N ILE A 225 2.81 3.08 5.03
CA ILE A 225 1.56 3.83 4.76
C ILE A 225 1.82 5.27 4.28
N SER A 226 3.08 5.72 4.30
CA SER A 226 3.42 7.13 4.07
C SER A 226 3.21 7.59 2.62
N VAL A 227 2.93 6.69 1.68
CA VAL A 227 2.64 7.04 0.27
C VAL A 227 1.17 7.47 0.02
N LEU A 228 0.28 7.33 1.00
CA LEU A 228 -1.17 7.39 0.76
C LEU A 228 -1.86 8.73 1.07
N TYR A 229 -1.36 9.48 2.05
CA TYR A 229 -2.13 10.56 2.67
C TYR A 229 -1.47 11.93 2.48
N ARG A 230 -2.29 12.98 2.42
CA ARG A 230 -1.83 14.37 2.42
C ARG A 230 -1.34 14.78 3.80
N ARG A 231 -0.46 15.78 3.82
CA ARG A 231 0.06 16.37 5.06
C ARG A 231 -1.05 16.92 5.96
N ASP A 232 -2.12 17.45 5.38
CA ASP A 232 -3.27 18.04 6.09
C ASP A 232 -4.43 17.06 6.30
N ASN A 233 -4.25 15.77 6.01
CA ASN A 233 -5.27 14.75 6.28
C ASN A 233 -5.66 14.75 7.78
N PRO A 234 -6.95 14.82 8.12
CA PRO A 234 -7.39 14.96 9.52
C PRO A 234 -7.08 13.74 10.38
N LEU A 235 -6.87 12.56 9.77
CA LEU A 235 -6.61 11.32 10.48
C LEU A 235 -5.13 10.97 10.50
N TYR A 236 -4.48 10.98 9.34
CA TYR A 236 -3.10 10.49 9.15
C TYR A 236 -2.09 11.59 8.76
N GLY A 237 -2.53 12.84 8.61
CA GLY A 237 -1.64 13.95 8.31
C GLY A 237 -0.71 14.28 9.48
N GLU A 238 0.12 15.30 9.29
CA GLU A 238 1.11 15.76 10.28
C GLU A 238 0.49 16.04 11.65
N ARG A 239 -0.72 16.62 11.65
CA ARG A 239 -1.53 16.92 12.84
C ARG A 239 -2.74 16.01 12.99
N GLY A 240 -2.71 14.84 12.36
CA GLY A 240 -3.80 13.88 12.36
C GLY A 240 -4.12 13.31 13.75
N LEU A 241 -5.34 12.80 13.89
CA LEU A 241 -5.80 12.15 15.13
C LEU A 241 -5.13 10.79 15.37
N MET A 242 -4.80 10.04 14.31
CA MET A 242 -4.20 8.69 14.40
C MET A 242 -2.68 8.75 14.22
N ARG A 243 -2.00 9.36 15.19
CA ARG A 243 -0.54 9.36 15.24
C ARG A 243 -0.04 8.14 15.98
N GLN A 244 0.67 7.27 15.27
CA GLN A 244 1.27 6.05 15.82
C GLN A 244 2.63 6.42 16.43
N CYS A 245 2.64 7.05 17.61
CA CYS A 245 3.89 7.34 18.31
C CYS A 245 4.34 6.17 19.17
N GLY A 246 5.62 6.16 19.49
CA GLY A 246 6.18 5.23 20.46
C GLY A 246 7.60 5.61 20.86
N GLY A 247 8.09 4.83 21.82
CA GLY A 247 9.49 4.70 22.24
C GLY A 247 9.70 3.26 22.74
N GLU A 248 10.93 2.87 23.09
CA GLU A 248 11.31 1.48 23.42
C GLU A 248 10.69 0.91 24.73
N ALA A 249 9.71 1.59 25.34
CA ALA A 249 8.89 0.96 26.36
C ALA A 249 7.85 0.06 25.67
N GLU A 250 8.12 -1.26 25.65
CA GLU A 250 7.20 -2.29 25.17
C GLU A 250 5.76 -2.00 25.65
N GLY A 251 4.86 -1.69 24.71
CA GLY A 251 3.43 -1.48 24.98
C GLY A 251 2.95 -0.03 25.10
N GLU A 252 3.81 0.98 24.93
CA GLU A 252 3.46 2.40 25.15
C GLU A 252 2.96 3.18 23.91
N VAL A 253 2.51 2.49 22.86
CA VAL A 253 1.94 3.13 21.64
C VAL A 253 0.67 3.96 21.94
N TYR A 254 0.10 3.80 23.15
CA TYR A 254 -1.15 4.44 23.58
C TYR A 254 -1.04 5.24 24.89
N THR A 255 0.13 5.33 25.51
CA THR A 255 0.33 6.08 26.76
C THR A 255 0.79 7.52 26.51
N VAL A 256 1.29 7.80 25.32
CA VAL A 256 1.78 9.12 24.92
C VAL A 256 0.65 9.89 24.22
N ASP A 257 0.27 11.04 24.78
CA ASP A 257 -0.64 11.98 24.11
C ASP A 257 0.06 12.69 22.95
N CYS A 258 0.26 11.96 21.84
CA CYS A 258 0.82 12.46 20.59
C CYS A 258 0.13 13.75 20.16
N VAL A 259 -1.21 13.73 20.24
CA VAL A 259 -2.13 14.86 20.45
C VAL A 259 -1.46 16.22 20.65
N GLY A 260 -1.00 16.37 21.89
CA GLY A 260 -0.46 17.62 22.43
C GLY A 260 1.04 17.84 22.23
N MET A 261 1.77 16.94 21.59
CA MET A 261 3.22 17.07 21.46
C MET A 261 3.63 18.10 20.39
N PRO A 262 4.45 19.11 20.75
CA PRO A 262 4.83 20.19 19.84
C PRO A 262 5.90 19.80 18.82
N THR A 263 6.68 18.74 19.09
CA THR A 263 7.76 18.26 18.22
C THR A 263 7.75 16.73 18.18
N LEU A 264 7.60 16.16 16.98
CA LEU A 264 7.70 14.73 16.72
C LEU A 264 8.74 14.50 15.63
N THR A 265 9.52 13.44 15.78
CA THR A 265 10.36 12.92 14.69
C THR A 265 9.57 11.84 13.95
N TYR A 266 9.54 11.89 12.62
CA TYR A 266 8.80 10.95 11.79
C TYR A 266 9.75 9.96 11.10
N THR A 267 9.45 8.67 11.22
CA THR A 267 10.29 7.61 10.64
C THR A 267 9.45 6.34 10.41
N ALA A 268 10.02 5.32 9.77
CA ALA A 268 9.40 4.00 9.68
C ALA A 268 9.23 3.36 11.05
N TRP A 269 8.27 2.43 11.17
CA TRP A 269 8.10 1.69 12.42
C TRP A 269 9.35 0.87 12.75
N GLY A 270 9.72 0.79 14.03
CA GLY A 270 10.90 0.05 14.48
C GLY A 270 12.23 0.80 14.37
N LEU A 271 12.27 2.02 13.80
CA LEU A 271 13.46 2.87 13.72
C LEU A 271 13.45 4.03 14.73
N PHE A 272 12.74 3.90 15.84
CA PHE A 272 12.61 4.98 16.81
C PHE A 272 13.90 5.13 17.64
N GLU A 273 14.46 6.34 17.70
CA GLU A 273 15.61 6.63 18.55
C GLU A 273 15.20 6.73 20.03
N GLN A 274 16.03 6.20 20.94
CA GLN A 274 15.74 6.15 22.38
C GLN A 274 15.53 7.53 23.04
N ASP A 275 16.20 8.56 22.53
CA ASP A 275 16.21 9.90 23.13
C ASP A 275 15.19 10.87 22.50
N LYS A 276 14.37 10.40 21.56
CA LYS A 276 13.37 11.21 20.85
C LYS A 276 11.99 10.57 20.96
N VAL A 277 10.95 11.41 20.99
CA VAL A 277 9.59 10.91 20.74
C VAL A 277 9.37 10.84 19.24
N SER A 278 9.22 9.61 18.76
CA SER A 278 9.05 9.32 17.34
C SER A 278 7.62 8.89 17.02
N ALA A 279 7.20 9.19 15.80
CA ALA A 279 5.95 8.74 15.22
C ALA A 279 6.21 8.05 13.89
N ARG A 280 5.42 7.02 13.60
CA ARG A 280 5.38 6.43 12.27
C ARG A 280 4.97 7.51 11.27
N LEU A 281 5.75 7.74 10.22
CA LEU A 281 5.34 8.67 9.17
C LEU A 281 4.08 8.12 8.47
N SER A 282 2.96 8.83 8.55
CA SER A 282 1.68 8.39 7.99
C SER A 282 1.18 9.23 6.83
N TRP A 283 1.97 10.16 6.31
CA TRP A 283 1.60 11.05 5.20
C TRP A 283 2.78 11.26 4.26
N ASN A 284 2.49 11.64 3.01
CA ASN A 284 3.49 11.80 1.97
C ASN A 284 3.93 13.28 1.88
N PRO A 285 5.19 13.64 2.21
CA PRO A 285 5.69 15.00 2.01
C PRO A 285 5.71 15.43 0.54
N TYR A 286 5.61 14.48 -0.38
CA TYR A 286 5.55 14.68 -1.81
C TYR A 286 4.17 14.41 -2.40
N PHE A 287 3.09 14.39 -1.61
CA PHE A 287 1.75 13.97 -2.09
C PHE A 287 1.32 14.66 -3.38
N ASP A 288 1.37 15.99 -3.45
CA ASP A 288 0.89 16.74 -4.63
C ASP A 288 1.79 16.47 -5.86
N ALA A 289 3.10 16.32 -5.65
CA ALA A 289 4.05 15.98 -6.70
C ALA A 289 3.88 14.52 -7.18
N MET A 290 3.56 13.61 -6.25
CA MET A 290 3.22 12.21 -6.53
C MET A 290 1.94 12.14 -7.36
N MET A 291 0.87 12.82 -6.96
CA MET A 291 -0.39 12.80 -7.70
C MET A 291 -0.26 13.45 -9.08
N SER A 292 0.48 14.55 -9.20
CA SER A 292 0.81 15.14 -10.51
C SER A 292 1.51 14.13 -11.43
N ARG A 293 2.37 13.27 -10.86
CA ARG A 293 3.04 12.18 -11.60
C ARG A 293 2.08 11.06 -11.98
N VAL A 294 1.20 10.65 -11.07
CA VAL A 294 0.15 9.64 -11.33
C VAL A 294 -0.73 10.10 -12.50
N ILE A 295 -1.25 11.33 -12.45
CA ILE A 295 -2.13 11.88 -13.49
C ILE A 295 -1.41 11.92 -14.83
N LYS A 296 -0.20 12.47 -14.86
CA LYS A 296 0.61 12.55 -16.09
C LYS A 296 0.95 11.17 -16.64
N PHE A 297 1.21 10.20 -15.77
CA PHE A 297 1.48 8.82 -16.17
C PHE A 297 0.26 8.19 -16.84
N MET A 298 -0.92 8.31 -16.22
CA MET A 298 -2.17 7.78 -16.77
C MET A 298 -2.59 8.45 -18.09
N GLN A 299 -2.28 9.75 -18.27
CA GLN A 299 -2.57 10.48 -19.51
C GLN A 299 -1.60 10.14 -20.66
N ASN A 300 -0.32 9.88 -20.37
CA ASN A 300 0.71 9.72 -21.41
C ASN A 300 0.74 8.34 -22.08
N ASP A 301 0.17 7.30 -21.45
CA ASP A 301 -0.07 6.03 -22.14
C ASP A 301 -1.34 6.07 -23.00
N GLY A 302 -2.24 7.03 -22.75
CA GLY A 302 -3.44 7.29 -23.54
C GLY A 302 -3.23 8.00 -24.88
N VAL A 303 -1.99 8.07 -25.42
CA VAL A 303 -1.76 8.60 -26.78
C VAL A 303 -2.12 7.54 -27.83
N VAL A 304 -3.42 7.26 -27.92
CA VAL A 304 -4.12 7.00 -29.18
C VAL A 304 -5.37 7.88 -29.18
N LYS A 305 -5.22 9.16 -29.56
CA LYS A 305 -6.22 9.92 -30.30
C LYS A 305 -5.51 10.87 -31.26
#